data_AF-A0A0K0F6Z5-F1
#
_entry.id   AF-A0A0K0F6Z5-F1
#
_cell.length_a   1.000
_cell.length_b   1.000
_cell.length_c   1.000
_cell.angle_alpha   90.00
_cell.angle_beta   90.00
_cell.angle_gamma   90.00
#
_symmetry.space_group_name_H-M   'P 1'
#
loop_
_entity.id
_entity.type
_entity.pdbx_description
1 polymer ?
#
loop_
_entity_poly.entity_id
_entity_poly.type
_entity_poly.pdbx_seq_one_letter_code
_entity_poly.pdbx_strand_id
1 'polypeptide(L)'
;MNIKEEENRIKELLDSLQLLASEGEIPVQAFSMLMKNSNSYIICEQLHHKWLSDALFGEIAAKIIKHLHNMDKRDVALSSGCLALVINDYKNWGAMRKKSKFMFRNSVRALIELYPVYVKIDCCISQSMILPMFHSLHLLIDLDTSEDDILCLTELMIKFGDLFSEINSVECDKLVIKLRKILCRDDLSFTKKCKSMILKVMDLWTYSWDKRIIPDCLMELYNENVENNNIIKGETKKEDDKIEEIKVVISEEQESILEDKIVALLLNNDNQETEL
;
A
#
# COMPACT_ATOMS: atom_id res chain seq x y z
N MET A 1 17.81 9.31 29.54
CA MET A 1 17.17 8.10 29.00
C MET A 1 18.08 7.58 27.90
N ASN A 2 18.47 6.31 27.95
CA ASN A 2 19.32 5.74 26.90
C ASN A 2 18.50 5.66 25.60
N ILE A 3 19.08 5.99 24.44
CA ILE A 3 18.39 5.94 23.13
C ILE A 3 17.73 4.57 22.93
N LYS A 4 18.41 3.50 23.34
CA LYS A 4 17.92 2.13 23.25
C LYS A 4 16.71 1.84 24.17
N GLU A 5 16.65 2.47 25.34
CA GLU A 5 15.50 2.36 26.25
C GLU A 5 14.29 3.10 25.67
N GLU A 6 14.53 4.23 25.01
CA GLU A 6 13.50 5.01 24.34
C GLU A 6 12.92 4.31 23.11
N GLU A 7 13.79 3.72 22.27
CA GLU A 7 13.39 2.85 21.17
C GLU A 7 12.50 1.71 21.64
N ASN A 8 12.91 0.97 22.68
CA ASN A 8 12.13 -0.14 23.22
C ASN A 8 10.77 0.33 23.76
N ARG A 9 10.74 1.44 24.50
CA ARG A 9 9.48 2.00 25.03
C ARG A 9 8.52 2.40 23.91
N ILE A 10 9.04 3.06 22.86
CA ILE A 10 8.21 3.47 21.72
C ILE A 10 7.70 2.23 20.98
N LYS A 11 8.56 1.24 20.76
CA LYS A 11 8.17 -0.03 20.14
C LYS A 11 7.04 -0.72 20.90
N GLU A 12 7.16 -0.88 22.21
CA GLU A 12 6.12 -1.49 23.07
C GLU A 12 4.81 -0.71 23.01
N LEU A 13 4.88 0.62 22.93
CA LEU A 13 3.70 1.47 22.80
C LEU A 13 3.04 1.28 21.42
N LEU A 14 3.82 1.23 20.33
CA LEU A 14 3.28 0.95 19.00
C LEU A 14 2.69 -0.46 18.90
N ASP A 15 3.31 -1.46 19.54
CA ASP A 15 2.77 -2.82 19.65
C ASP A 15 1.41 -2.81 20.37
N SER A 16 1.29 -2.03 21.46
CA SER A 16 0.05 -1.88 22.20
C SER A 16 -1.04 -1.16 21.39
N LEU A 17 -0.66 -0.11 20.64
CA LEU A 17 -1.59 0.60 19.76
C LEU A 17 -2.11 -0.30 18.64
N GLN A 18 -1.24 -1.14 18.09
CA GLN A 18 -1.60 -2.12 17.08
C GLN A 18 -2.61 -3.14 17.64
N LEU A 19 -2.38 -3.64 18.85
CA LEU A 19 -3.31 -4.55 19.52
C LEU A 19 -4.67 -3.87 19.73
N LEU A 20 -4.69 -2.64 20.24
CA LEU A 20 -5.92 -1.87 20.42
C LEU A 20 -6.66 -1.63 19.10
N ALA A 21 -5.93 -1.38 18.01
CA ALA A 21 -6.51 -1.22 16.67
C ALA A 21 -7.24 -2.48 16.19
N SER A 22 -6.79 -3.66 16.63
CA SER A 22 -7.44 -4.93 16.28
C SER A 22 -8.74 -5.16 17.05
N GLU A 23 -8.92 -4.49 18.20
CA GLU A 23 -10.12 -4.58 19.03
C GLU A 23 -11.13 -3.45 18.76
N GLY A 24 -10.73 -2.37 18.09
CA GLY A 24 -11.61 -1.26 17.73
C GLY A 24 -10.89 0.05 17.41
N GLU A 25 -11.60 1.17 17.52
CA GLU A 25 -11.01 2.49 17.32
C GLU A 25 -10.05 2.85 18.45
N ILE A 26 -8.84 3.28 18.09
CA ILE A 26 -7.82 3.71 19.05
C ILE A 26 -8.21 5.08 19.64
N PRO A 27 -8.28 5.22 20.98
CA PRO A 27 -8.50 6.52 21.60
C PRO A 27 -7.38 7.51 21.24
N VAL A 28 -7.77 8.70 20.84
CA VAL A 28 -6.86 9.79 20.41
C VAL A 28 -5.82 10.13 21.49
N GLN A 29 -6.16 9.96 22.77
CA GLN A 29 -5.27 10.16 23.91
C GLN A 29 -4.10 9.17 23.95
N ALA A 30 -4.25 7.99 23.36
CA ALA A 30 -3.18 6.99 23.29
C ALA A 30 -2.02 7.47 22.39
N PHE A 31 -2.33 8.22 21.32
CA PHE A 31 -1.31 8.85 20.48
C PHE A 31 -0.58 9.98 21.19
N SER A 32 -1.26 10.74 22.04
CA SER A 32 -0.64 11.83 22.82
C SER A 32 0.42 11.33 23.83
N MET A 33 0.38 10.05 24.21
CA MET A 33 1.41 9.44 25.05
C MET A 33 2.75 9.26 24.32
N LEU A 34 2.75 9.17 22.99
CA LEU A 34 3.97 9.05 22.18
C LEU A 34 4.87 10.29 22.32
N MET A 35 4.29 11.49 22.32
CA MET A 35 5.06 12.74 22.28
C MET A 35 5.57 13.21 23.65
N LYS A 36 5.00 12.70 24.75
CA LYS A 36 5.15 13.37 26.04
C LYS A 36 6.57 13.43 26.60
N ASN A 37 7.56 12.76 25.98
CA ASN A 37 9.01 12.90 26.19
C ASN A 37 9.77 12.04 25.16
N SER A 38 9.51 12.19 23.85
CA SER A 38 10.13 11.33 22.84
C SER A 38 10.71 12.12 21.67
N ASN A 39 11.83 11.65 21.13
CA ASN A 39 12.48 12.20 19.95
C ASN A 39 11.71 11.82 18.67
N SER A 40 11.26 12.82 17.90
CA SER A 40 10.52 12.63 16.64
C SER A 40 11.24 11.71 15.65
N TYR A 41 12.58 11.71 15.63
CA TYR A 41 13.37 10.79 14.81
C TYR A 41 13.14 9.32 15.18
N ILE A 42 13.16 9.00 16.47
CA ILE A 42 12.96 7.62 16.94
C ILE A 42 11.52 7.18 16.62
N ILE A 43 10.55 8.08 16.75
CA ILE A 43 9.17 7.80 16.36
C ILE A 43 9.08 7.52 14.85
N CYS A 44 9.72 8.33 14.00
CA CYS A 44 9.76 8.11 12.54
C CYS A 44 10.27 6.70 12.20
N GLU A 45 11.44 6.32 12.74
CA GLU A 45 12.07 5.03 12.46
C GLU A 45 11.20 3.86 12.94
N GLN A 46 10.60 3.96 14.13
CA GLN A 46 9.74 2.90 14.65
C GLN A 46 8.43 2.77 13.86
N LEU A 47 7.84 3.89 13.43
CA LEU A 47 6.69 3.87 12.53
C LEU A 47 7.05 3.23 11.19
N HIS A 48 8.22 3.56 10.64
CA HIS A 48 8.73 3.02 9.38
C HIS A 48 8.93 1.51 9.44
N HIS A 49 9.62 1.03 10.46
CA HIS A 49 9.78 -0.40 10.71
C HIS A 49 8.42 -1.11 10.79
N LYS A 50 7.48 -0.51 11.51
CA LYS A 50 6.16 -1.10 11.70
C LYS A 50 5.35 -1.18 10.41
N TRP A 51 5.22 -0.08 9.68
CA TRP A 51 4.43 -0.10 8.44
C TRP A 51 5.06 -0.98 7.36
N LEU A 52 6.38 -1.22 7.37
CA LEU A 52 7.00 -2.17 6.45
C LEU A 52 6.77 -3.62 6.87
N SER A 53 6.66 -3.88 8.17
CA SER A 53 6.48 -5.22 8.74
C SER A 53 5.03 -5.70 8.82
N ASP A 54 4.07 -4.77 8.79
CA ASP A 54 2.65 -5.06 9.01
C ASP A 54 1.75 -4.35 7.99
N ALA A 55 0.93 -5.14 7.30
CA ALA A 55 0.07 -4.66 6.21
C ALA A 55 -1.03 -3.69 6.65
N LEU A 56 -1.46 -3.73 7.92
CA LEU A 56 -2.53 -2.89 8.45
C LEU A 56 -2.00 -1.62 9.11
N PHE A 57 -0.72 -1.60 9.47
CA PHE A 57 -0.16 -0.52 10.28
C PHE A 57 0.01 0.81 9.51
N GLY A 58 0.04 0.79 8.18
CA GLY A 58 0.09 2.02 7.37
C GLY A 58 -1.04 3.01 7.70
N GLU A 59 -2.26 2.52 7.89
CA GLU A 59 -3.41 3.36 8.29
C GLU A 59 -3.23 3.93 9.71
N ILE A 60 -2.69 3.14 10.63
CA ILE A 60 -2.45 3.57 12.02
C ILE A 60 -1.35 4.66 12.04
N ALA A 61 -0.28 4.46 11.29
CA ALA A 61 0.80 5.44 11.15
C ALA A 61 0.27 6.77 10.58
N ALA A 62 -0.59 6.72 9.56
CA ALA A 62 -1.24 7.90 9.01
C ALA A 62 -2.09 8.65 10.07
N LYS A 63 -2.87 7.92 10.88
CA LYS A 63 -3.64 8.50 11.99
C LYS A 63 -2.74 9.15 13.05
N ILE A 64 -1.63 8.49 13.43
CA ILE A 64 -0.65 9.02 14.37
C ILE A 64 -0.05 10.32 13.85
N ILE A 65 0.49 10.34 12.62
CA ILE A 65 1.13 11.52 12.03
C ILE A 65 0.14 12.69 11.96
N LYS A 66 -1.09 12.44 11.50
CA LYS A 66 -2.14 13.46 11.46
C LYS A 66 -2.45 14.02 12.84
N HIS A 67 -2.59 13.16 13.85
CA HIS A 67 -2.92 13.60 15.20
C HIS A 67 -1.80 14.46 15.79
N LEU A 68 -0.56 13.99 15.68
CA LEU A 68 0.60 14.66 16.25
C LEU A 68 0.88 16.01 15.56
N HIS A 69 0.75 16.09 14.24
CA HIS A 69 0.85 17.36 13.53
C HIS A 69 -0.24 18.36 13.97
N ASN A 70 -1.46 17.91 14.27
CA ASN A 70 -2.52 18.79 14.77
C ASN A 70 -2.30 19.25 16.21
N MET A 71 -1.55 18.50 17.02
CA MET A 71 -1.18 18.92 18.38
C MET A 71 -0.18 20.07 18.38
N ASP A 72 0.83 20.04 17.50
CA ASP A 72 1.75 21.15 17.27
C ASP A 72 2.08 21.32 15.79
N LYS A 73 1.36 22.21 15.12
CA LYS A 73 1.52 22.47 13.68
C LYS A 73 2.89 23.05 13.30
N ARG A 74 3.64 23.59 14.27
CA ARG A 74 4.98 24.15 14.03
C ARG A 74 6.05 23.06 14.06
N ASP A 75 5.80 21.96 14.75
CA ASP A 75 6.67 20.80 14.73
C ASP A 75 6.40 19.96 13.48
N VAL A 76 7.23 20.19 12.46
CA VAL A 76 7.18 19.45 11.20
C VAL A 76 8.15 18.28 11.16
N ALA A 77 8.92 18.03 12.22
CA ALA A 77 10.02 17.05 12.19
C ALA A 77 9.52 15.62 11.94
N LEU A 78 8.43 15.22 12.62
CA LEU A 78 7.83 13.90 12.43
C LEU A 78 7.25 13.74 11.02
N SER A 79 6.44 14.71 10.57
CA SER A 79 5.81 14.65 9.24
C SER A 79 6.84 14.71 8.11
N SER A 80 7.88 15.55 8.22
CA SER A 80 8.91 15.61 7.19
C SER A 80 9.77 14.35 7.17
N GLY A 81 10.11 13.80 8.35
CA GLY A 81 10.84 12.53 8.47
C GLY A 81 10.07 11.36 7.87
N CYS A 82 8.78 11.20 8.20
CA CYS A 82 7.95 10.14 7.63
C CYS A 82 7.76 10.30 6.10
N LEU A 83 7.63 11.52 5.59
CA LEU A 83 7.58 11.78 4.16
C LEU A 83 8.88 11.36 3.47
N ALA A 84 10.02 11.73 4.05
CA ALA A 84 11.33 11.36 3.51
C ALA A 84 11.49 9.85 3.43
N LEU A 85 11.08 9.12 4.48
CA LEU A 85 11.14 7.66 4.53
C LEU A 85 10.26 7.00 3.47
N VAL A 86 8.99 7.43 3.31
CA VAL A 86 8.10 6.81 2.32
C VAL A 86 8.52 7.10 0.87
N ILE A 87 9.06 8.29 0.61
CA ILE A 87 9.64 8.61 -0.71
C ILE A 87 10.93 7.83 -0.93
N ASN A 88 11.73 7.59 0.11
CA ASN A 88 12.91 6.75 0.03
C ASN A 88 12.55 5.28 -0.22
N ASP A 89 11.50 4.76 0.40
CA ASP A 89 10.96 3.43 0.13
C ASP A 89 10.57 3.27 -1.34
N TYR A 90 9.87 4.29 -1.90
CA TYR A 90 9.57 4.35 -3.32
C TYR A 90 10.83 4.37 -4.17
N LYS A 91 11.81 5.24 -3.91
CA LYS A 91 13.05 5.29 -4.71
C LYS A 91 13.80 3.96 -4.73
N ASN A 92 13.72 3.19 -3.64
CA ASN A 92 14.38 1.90 -3.49
C ASN A 92 13.45 0.70 -3.77
N TRP A 93 12.33 0.91 -4.49
CA TRP A 93 11.29 -0.10 -4.72
C TRP A 93 11.85 -1.42 -5.27
N GLY A 94 12.80 -1.37 -6.21
CA GLY A 94 13.35 -2.56 -6.87
C GLY A 94 14.12 -3.46 -5.91
N ALA A 95 15.00 -2.85 -5.10
CA ALA A 95 15.75 -3.57 -4.06
C ALA A 95 14.81 -4.12 -2.98
N MET A 96 13.80 -3.34 -2.59
CA MET A 96 12.80 -3.75 -1.60
C MET A 96 11.99 -4.95 -2.09
N ARG A 97 11.48 -4.91 -3.33
CA ARG A 97 10.70 -6.00 -3.93
C ARG A 97 11.54 -7.27 -4.08
N LYS A 98 12.79 -7.15 -4.53
CA LYS A 98 13.71 -8.29 -4.66
C LYS A 98 14.00 -8.94 -3.30
N LYS A 99 14.11 -8.14 -2.24
CA LYS A 99 14.31 -8.64 -0.88
C LYS A 99 13.04 -9.26 -0.30
N SER A 100 11.88 -8.62 -0.49
CA SER A 100 10.59 -9.08 -0.01
C SER A 100 9.44 -8.38 -0.76
N LYS A 101 8.69 -9.16 -1.54
CA LYS A 101 7.45 -8.66 -2.18
C LYS A 101 6.43 -8.18 -1.15
N PHE A 102 6.37 -8.81 0.02
CA PHE A 102 5.51 -8.39 1.14
C PHE A 102 5.86 -7.00 1.65
N MET A 103 7.15 -6.73 1.89
CA MET A 103 7.62 -5.41 2.32
C MET A 103 7.32 -4.33 1.28
N PHE A 104 7.50 -4.65 -0.01
CA PHE A 104 7.11 -3.75 -1.10
C PHE A 104 5.61 -3.45 -1.09
N ARG A 105 4.73 -4.45 -1.00
CA ARG A 105 3.28 -4.21 -0.90
C ARG A 105 2.93 -3.29 0.27
N ASN A 106 3.58 -3.49 1.41
CA ASN A 106 3.35 -2.67 2.59
C ASN A 106 3.83 -1.23 2.41
N SER A 107 4.96 -1.00 1.72
CA SER A 107 5.39 0.36 1.40
C SER A 107 4.42 1.06 0.44
N VAL A 108 3.86 0.34 -0.55
CA VAL A 108 2.80 0.87 -1.42
C VAL A 108 1.56 1.25 -0.62
N ARG A 109 1.11 0.39 0.31
CA ARG A 109 -0.01 0.71 1.23
C ARG A 109 0.30 1.96 2.04
N ALA A 110 1.46 2.02 2.69
CA ALA A 110 1.85 3.19 3.50
C ALA A 110 1.86 4.48 2.67
N LEU A 111 2.42 4.45 1.45
CA LEU A 111 2.44 5.61 0.55
C LEU A 111 1.04 6.14 0.26
N ILE A 112 0.08 5.26 0.02
CA ILE A 112 -1.30 5.63 -0.29
C ILE A 112 -2.07 6.09 0.96
N GLU A 113 -1.95 5.37 2.09
CA GLU A 113 -2.60 5.74 3.36
C GLU A 113 -2.13 7.10 3.88
N LEU A 114 -0.86 7.43 3.64
CA LEU A 114 -0.27 8.71 4.03
C LEU A 114 -0.72 9.88 3.16
N TYR A 115 -1.04 9.66 1.88
CA TYR A 115 -1.37 10.74 0.96
C TYR A 115 -2.53 11.64 1.45
N PRO A 116 -3.70 11.12 1.86
CA PRO A 116 -4.78 11.96 2.39
C PRO A 116 -4.42 12.75 3.65
N VAL A 117 -3.41 12.29 4.40
CA VAL A 117 -2.86 13.02 5.54
C VAL A 117 -2.02 14.18 5.05
N TYR A 118 -1.11 13.95 4.10
CA TYR A 118 -0.28 15.03 3.55
C TYR A 118 -1.08 16.08 2.80
N VAL A 119 -2.17 15.73 2.11
CA VAL A 119 -3.09 16.72 1.52
C VAL A 119 -3.62 17.71 2.57
N LYS A 120 -3.86 17.24 3.81
CA LYS A 120 -4.35 18.07 4.92
C LYS A 120 -3.24 18.85 5.63
N ILE A 121 -1.99 18.37 5.56
CA ILE A 121 -0.82 19.06 6.12
C ILE A 121 -0.39 20.16 5.15
N ASP A 122 -0.11 19.81 3.90
CA ASP A 122 0.35 20.70 2.85
C ASP A 122 0.02 20.12 1.46
N CYS A 123 -0.88 20.79 0.74
CA CYS A 123 -1.34 20.33 -0.57
C CYS A 123 -0.23 20.36 -1.64
N CYS A 124 0.70 21.32 -1.60
CA CYS A 124 1.80 21.43 -2.54
C CYS A 124 2.77 20.26 -2.36
N ILE A 125 3.12 19.94 -1.12
CA ILE A 125 3.98 18.80 -0.81
C ILE A 125 3.31 17.49 -1.23
N SER A 126 2.01 17.35 -0.98
CA SER A 126 1.27 16.12 -1.35
C SER A 126 1.30 15.82 -2.86
N GLN A 127 1.40 16.83 -3.73
CA GLN A 127 1.50 16.63 -5.18
C GLN A 127 2.73 15.79 -5.57
N SER A 128 3.82 15.89 -4.81
CA SER A 128 5.04 15.10 -5.06
C SER A 128 4.84 13.59 -4.86
N MET A 129 3.77 13.17 -4.18
CA MET A 129 3.45 11.77 -3.92
C MET A 129 2.60 11.13 -5.02
N ILE A 130 1.92 11.94 -5.87
CA ILE A 130 0.97 11.44 -6.88
C ILE A 130 1.67 10.48 -7.86
N LEU A 131 2.80 10.89 -8.44
CA LEU A 131 3.57 10.04 -9.35
C LEU A 131 4.07 8.75 -8.65
N PRO A 132 4.74 8.83 -7.48
CA PRO A 132 5.09 7.64 -6.70
C PRO A 132 3.93 6.68 -6.45
N MET A 133 2.73 7.18 -6.11
CA MET A 133 1.56 6.35 -5.86
C MET A 133 1.15 5.57 -7.10
N PHE A 134 0.87 6.25 -8.21
CA PHE A 134 0.42 5.57 -9.43
C PHE A 134 1.47 4.64 -10.01
N HIS A 135 2.74 5.05 -10.00
CA HIS A 135 3.81 4.18 -10.46
C HIS A 135 3.90 2.93 -9.59
N SER A 136 3.84 3.06 -8.26
CA SER A 136 3.87 1.90 -7.34
C SER A 136 2.68 0.95 -7.55
N LEU A 137 1.49 1.48 -7.85
CA LEU A 137 0.30 0.69 -8.19
C LEU A 137 0.49 -0.07 -9.51
N HIS A 138 1.08 0.54 -10.54
CA HIS A 138 1.40 -0.15 -11.80
C HIS A 138 2.46 -1.24 -11.59
N LEU A 139 3.46 -0.98 -10.76
CA LEU A 139 4.49 -1.98 -10.44
C LEU A 139 3.90 -3.23 -9.79
N LEU A 140 2.80 -3.13 -9.02
CA LEU A 140 2.10 -4.31 -8.49
C LEU A 140 1.54 -5.23 -9.60
N ILE A 141 1.27 -4.70 -10.80
CA ILE A 141 0.67 -5.44 -11.91
C ILE A 141 1.68 -5.84 -13.00
N ASP A 142 2.67 -5.01 -13.27
CA ASP A 142 3.48 -5.13 -14.49
C ASP A 142 4.69 -6.09 -14.34
N LEU A 143 5.14 -6.38 -13.12
CA LEU A 143 6.43 -7.06 -12.86
C LEU A 143 6.26 -8.37 -12.08
N ASP A 144 6.23 -9.53 -12.75
CA ASP A 144 6.16 -10.85 -12.09
C ASP A 144 5.13 -10.89 -10.94
N THR A 145 3.89 -10.70 -11.33
CA THR A 145 2.79 -10.36 -10.42
C THR A 145 2.27 -11.58 -9.71
N SER A 146 2.33 -11.55 -8.37
CA SER A 146 1.74 -12.58 -7.52
C SER A 146 0.27 -12.26 -7.22
N GLU A 147 -0.50 -13.27 -6.82
CA GLU A 147 -1.89 -13.07 -6.40
C GLU A 147 -2.01 -12.08 -5.24
N ASP A 148 -1.07 -12.08 -4.30
CA ASP A 148 -1.02 -11.12 -3.20
C ASP A 148 -0.82 -9.67 -3.67
N ASP A 149 -0.10 -9.46 -4.77
CA ASP A 149 0.11 -8.12 -5.35
C ASP A 149 -1.20 -7.61 -5.96
N ILE A 150 -1.96 -8.48 -6.63
CA ILE A 150 -3.30 -8.16 -7.14
C ILE A 150 -4.29 -7.90 -6.01
N LEU A 151 -4.26 -8.72 -4.95
CA LEU A 151 -5.08 -8.49 -3.77
C LEU A 151 -4.76 -7.14 -3.13
N CYS A 152 -3.47 -6.80 -2.95
CA CYS A 152 -3.06 -5.51 -2.44
C CYS A 152 -3.58 -4.35 -3.30
N LEU A 153 -3.40 -4.43 -4.62
CA LEU A 153 -3.91 -3.41 -5.53
C LEU A 153 -5.43 -3.28 -5.46
N THR A 154 -6.16 -4.38 -5.52
CA THR A 154 -7.64 -4.36 -5.51
C THR A 154 -8.18 -3.83 -4.18
N GLU A 155 -7.57 -4.18 -3.04
CA GLU A 155 -7.87 -3.58 -1.73
C GLU A 155 -7.72 -2.05 -1.77
N LEU A 156 -6.61 -1.56 -2.31
CA LEU A 156 -6.34 -0.12 -2.41
C LEU A 156 -7.31 0.58 -3.38
N MET A 157 -7.63 -0.03 -4.52
CA MET A 157 -8.60 0.50 -5.49
C MET A 157 -10.04 0.51 -4.96
N ILE A 158 -10.41 -0.47 -4.14
CA ILE A 158 -11.72 -0.48 -3.45
C ILE A 158 -11.78 0.62 -2.40
N LYS A 159 -10.69 0.85 -1.65
CA LYS A 159 -10.65 1.81 -0.55
C LYS A 159 -10.47 3.27 -1.01
N PHE A 160 -9.67 3.50 -2.04
CA PHE A 160 -9.22 4.83 -2.48
C PHE A 160 -9.50 5.13 -3.96
N GLY A 161 -10.27 4.31 -4.66
CA GLY A 161 -10.46 4.49 -6.10
C GLY A 161 -11.21 5.76 -6.50
N ASP A 162 -12.10 6.26 -5.64
CA ASP A 162 -12.71 7.59 -5.76
C ASP A 162 -11.64 8.69 -5.77
N LEU A 163 -10.76 8.66 -4.78
CA LEU A 163 -9.63 9.56 -4.65
C LEU A 163 -8.67 9.46 -5.86
N PHE A 164 -8.36 8.25 -6.32
CA PHE A 164 -7.51 8.07 -7.50
C PHE A 164 -8.14 8.65 -8.76
N SER A 165 -9.45 8.48 -8.93
CA SER A 165 -10.19 9.04 -10.06
C SER A 165 -10.16 10.58 -10.04
N GLU A 166 -10.32 11.19 -8.86
CA GLU A 166 -10.26 12.64 -8.69
C GLU A 166 -8.87 13.22 -8.97
N ILE A 167 -7.81 12.55 -8.51
CA ILE A 167 -6.42 13.02 -8.67
C ILE A 167 -5.95 12.86 -10.11
N ASN A 168 -6.15 11.68 -10.70
CA ASN A 168 -5.71 11.35 -12.05
C ASN A 168 -6.54 10.19 -12.62
N SER A 169 -7.68 10.55 -13.21
CA SER A 169 -8.60 9.61 -13.84
C SER A 169 -7.95 8.74 -14.91
N VAL A 170 -7.03 9.30 -15.70
CA VAL A 170 -6.34 8.58 -16.78
C VAL A 170 -5.49 7.42 -16.24
N GLU A 171 -4.73 7.66 -15.17
CA GLU A 171 -3.93 6.59 -14.54
C GLU A 171 -4.80 5.58 -13.80
N CYS A 172 -5.88 6.03 -13.16
CA CYS A 172 -6.87 5.15 -12.54
C CYS A 172 -7.52 4.21 -13.57
N ASP A 173 -7.95 4.73 -14.72
CA ASP A 173 -8.52 3.95 -15.82
C ASP A 173 -7.53 2.91 -16.36
N LYS A 174 -6.26 3.29 -16.52
CA LYS A 174 -5.21 2.34 -16.94
C LYS A 174 -5.08 1.17 -15.98
N LEU A 175 -5.11 1.42 -14.66
CA LEU A 175 -5.06 0.35 -13.65
C LEU A 175 -6.28 -0.58 -13.75
N VAL A 176 -7.49 -0.03 -13.92
CA VAL A 176 -8.71 -0.83 -14.07
C VAL A 176 -8.67 -1.68 -15.34
N ILE A 177 -8.21 -1.12 -16.46
CA ILE A 177 -8.08 -1.88 -17.71
C ILE A 177 -7.03 -2.99 -17.59
N LYS A 178 -5.93 -2.76 -16.88
CA LYS A 178 -4.93 -3.82 -16.59
C LYS A 178 -5.53 -4.94 -15.75
N LEU A 179 -6.26 -4.61 -14.68
CA LEU A 179 -6.99 -5.61 -13.86
C LEU A 179 -7.99 -6.41 -14.70
N ARG A 180 -8.73 -5.76 -15.61
CA ARG A 180 -9.64 -6.43 -16.54
C ARG A 180 -8.91 -7.41 -17.46
N LYS A 181 -7.77 -6.99 -18.03
CA LYS A 181 -6.93 -7.88 -18.86
C LYS A 181 -6.45 -9.10 -18.08
N ILE A 182 -6.05 -8.92 -16.83
CA ILE A 182 -5.64 -10.02 -15.94
C ILE A 182 -6.80 -10.99 -15.68
N LEU A 183 -8.02 -10.49 -15.51
CA LEU A 183 -9.18 -11.36 -15.29
C LEU A 183 -9.51 -12.23 -16.51
N CYS A 184 -9.26 -11.71 -17.71
CA CYS A 184 -9.49 -12.42 -18.98
C CYS A 184 -8.31 -13.32 -19.40
N ARG A 185 -7.26 -13.42 -18.59
CA ARG A 185 -6.10 -14.26 -18.89
C ARG A 185 -6.34 -15.70 -18.43
N ASP A 186 -6.21 -16.64 -19.36
CA ASP A 186 -6.36 -18.08 -19.08
C ASP A 186 -5.10 -18.70 -18.46
N ASP A 187 -3.95 -18.02 -18.51
CA ASP A 187 -2.66 -18.51 -18.03
C ASP A 187 -2.45 -18.35 -16.52
N LEU A 188 -3.35 -17.67 -15.82
CA LEU A 188 -3.22 -17.37 -14.39
C LEU A 188 -4.36 -18.01 -13.59
N SER A 189 -4.01 -18.93 -12.69
CA SER A 189 -4.95 -19.56 -11.78
C SER A 189 -5.18 -18.72 -10.52
N PHE A 190 -6.02 -17.69 -10.60
CA PHE A 190 -6.40 -16.90 -9.41
C PHE A 190 -7.49 -17.59 -8.58
N THR A 191 -7.42 -17.43 -7.25
CA THR A 191 -8.51 -17.88 -6.37
C THR A 191 -9.82 -17.15 -6.66
N LYS A 192 -10.93 -17.75 -6.23
CA LYS A 192 -12.25 -17.12 -6.26
C LYS A 192 -12.25 -15.75 -5.56
N LYS A 193 -11.49 -15.60 -4.47
CA LYS A 193 -11.37 -14.34 -3.73
C LYS A 193 -10.73 -13.27 -4.59
N CYS A 194 -9.58 -13.55 -5.21
CA CYS A 194 -8.91 -12.58 -6.08
C CYS A 194 -9.78 -12.15 -7.26
N LYS A 195 -10.43 -13.12 -7.94
CA LYS A 195 -11.38 -12.81 -9.04
C LYS A 195 -12.54 -11.93 -8.58
N SER A 196 -13.13 -12.23 -7.42
CA SER A 196 -14.22 -11.43 -6.84
C SER A 196 -13.77 -10.00 -6.50
N MET A 197 -12.56 -9.84 -5.96
CA MET A 197 -11.98 -8.51 -5.67
C MET A 197 -11.76 -7.68 -6.94
N ILE A 198 -11.27 -8.30 -8.02
CA ILE A 198 -11.11 -7.63 -9.32
C ILE A 198 -12.47 -7.18 -9.87
N LEU A 199 -13.48 -8.07 -9.84
CA LEU A 199 -14.83 -7.74 -10.28
C LEU A 199 -15.42 -6.58 -9.49
N LYS A 200 -15.22 -6.56 -8.16
CA LYS A 200 -15.66 -5.45 -7.30
C LYS A 200 -15.05 -4.12 -7.72
N VAL A 201 -13.77 -4.08 -8.07
CA VAL A 201 -13.12 -2.86 -8.58
C VAL A 201 -13.76 -2.43 -9.91
N MET A 202 -14.06 -3.37 -10.81
CA MET A 202 -14.68 -3.06 -12.10
C MET A 202 -16.09 -2.51 -11.96
N ASP A 203 -16.89 -3.04 -11.03
CA ASP A 203 -18.23 -2.54 -10.74
C ASP A 203 -18.16 -1.13 -10.12
N LEU A 204 -17.30 -0.94 -9.11
CA LEU A 204 -17.07 0.39 -8.53
C LEU A 204 -16.67 1.41 -9.59
N TRP A 205 -15.72 1.07 -10.47
CA TRP A 205 -15.31 1.94 -11.58
C TRP A 205 -16.46 2.27 -12.54
N THR A 206 -17.29 1.27 -12.90
CA THR A 206 -18.44 1.45 -13.80
C THR A 206 -19.42 2.49 -13.28
N TYR A 207 -19.56 2.56 -11.95
CA TYR A 207 -20.42 3.52 -11.26
C TYR A 207 -19.63 4.71 -10.66
N SER A 208 -18.43 5.00 -11.19
CA SER A 208 -17.60 6.14 -10.76
C SER A 208 -17.36 6.21 -9.25
N TRP A 209 -17.29 5.05 -8.59
CA TRP A 209 -17.18 4.87 -7.13
C TRP A 209 -18.30 5.53 -6.31
N ASP A 210 -19.38 6.01 -6.92
CA ASP A 210 -20.53 6.56 -6.20
C ASP A 210 -21.45 5.44 -5.73
N LYS A 211 -21.33 5.10 -4.44
CA LYS A 211 -22.10 4.04 -3.78
C LYS A 211 -23.62 4.24 -3.85
N ARG A 212 -24.11 5.45 -4.12
CA ARG A 212 -25.55 5.75 -4.18
C ARG A 212 -26.22 5.27 -5.46
N ILE A 213 -25.43 5.07 -6.52
CA ILE A 213 -25.95 4.64 -7.83
C ILE A 213 -25.63 3.17 -8.13
N ILE A 214 -24.86 2.51 -7.28
CA ILE A 214 -24.56 1.09 -7.40
C ILE A 214 -25.84 0.29 -7.09
N PRO A 215 -26.26 -0.64 -7.96
CA PRO A 215 -27.39 -1.51 -7.70
C PRO A 215 -27.24 -2.32 -6.40
N ASP A 216 -28.31 -2.40 -5.61
CA ASP A 216 -28.33 -3.08 -4.31
C ASP A 216 -27.90 -4.56 -4.41
N CYS A 217 -28.25 -5.24 -5.50
CA CYS A 217 -27.87 -6.64 -5.73
C CYS A 217 -26.34 -6.84 -5.81
N LEU A 218 -25.59 -5.86 -6.31
CA LEU A 218 -24.12 -5.91 -6.30
C LEU A 218 -23.58 -5.67 -4.90
N MET A 219 -24.20 -4.76 -4.14
CA MET A 219 -23.81 -4.50 -2.75
C MET A 219 -24.03 -5.73 -1.87
N GLU A 220 -25.17 -6.40 -2.03
CA GLU A 220 -25.50 -7.68 -1.36
C GLU A 220 -24.47 -8.77 -1.72
N LEU A 221 -24.19 -8.98 -3.01
CA LEU A 221 -23.19 -9.96 -3.48
C LEU A 221 -21.83 -9.79 -2.78
N TYR A 222 -21.38 -8.55 -2.63
CA TYR A 222 -20.09 -8.27 -1.99
C TYR A 222 -20.12 -8.36 -0.47
N ASN A 223 -21.27 -8.14 0.16
CA ASN A 223 -21.43 -8.28 1.61
C ASN A 223 -21.55 -9.75 2.03
N GLU A 224 -22.30 -10.56 1.29
CA GLU A 224 -22.43 -12.02 1.53
C GLU A 224 -21.07 -12.73 1.44
N ASN A 225 -20.21 -12.29 0.52
CA ASN A 225 -18.85 -12.83 0.39
C ASN A 225 -17.95 -12.47 1.59
N VAL A 226 -18.22 -11.38 2.30
CA VAL A 226 -17.47 -11.02 3.53
C VAL A 226 -17.94 -11.90 4.70
N GLU A 227 -19.24 -12.12 4.83
CA GLU A 227 -19.83 -12.94 5.90
C GLU A 227 -19.46 -14.42 5.77
N ASN A 228 -19.53 -14.99 4.56
CA ASN A 228 -19.14 -16.37 4.30
C ASN A 228 -17.65 -16.63 4.57
N ASN A 229 -16.77 -15.66 4.30
CA ASN A 229 -15.34 -15.78 4.61
C ASN A 229 -15.04 -15.72 6.12
N ASN A 230 -15.87 -15.02 6.91
CA ASN A 230 -15.74 -14.98 8.36
C ASN A 230 -16.22 -16.27 9.04
N ILE A 231 -17.24 -16.92 8.47
CA ILE A 231 -17.73 -18.22 8.93
C ILE A 231 -16.67 -19.32 8.70
N ILE A 232 -16.06 -19.36 7.50
CA ILE A 232 -15.04 -20.38 7.16
C ILE A 232 -13.78 -20.23 8.04
N LYS A 233 -13.39 -19.00 8.42
CA LYS A 233 -12.28 -18.75 9.37
C LYS A 233 -12.56 -19.25 10.80
N GLY A 234 -13.83 -19.46 11.16
CA GLY A 234 -14.21 -20.08 12.43
C GLY A 234 -13.99 -21.59 12.44
N GLU A 235 -13.99 -22.24 11.28
CA GLU A 235 -13.99 -23.70 11.14
C GLU A 235 -12.60 -24.29 10.79
N THR A 236 -11.67 -23.51 10.24
CA THR A 236 -10.34 -23.98 9.77
C THR A 236 -9.24 -24.04 10.85
N LYS A 237 -9.58 -24.13 12.14
CA LYS A 237 -8.60 -24.37 13.23
C LYS A 237 -8.27 -25.85 13.47
N LYS A 238 -8.72 -26.76 12.60
CA LYS A 238 -8.41 -28.19 12.67
C LYS A 238 -8.16 -28.71 11.26
N GLU A 239 -7.05 -29.41 11.06
CA GLU A 239 -6.61 -30.11 9.83
C GLU A 239 -6.01 -29.16 8.77
N ASP A 240 -4.80 -29.32 8.25
CA ASP A 240 -3.83 -30.42 8.31
C ASP A 240 -2.43 -29.94 7.88
N ASP A 241 -1.42 -30.62 8.44
CA ASP A 241 -0.07 -30.73 7.89
C ASP A 241 -0.09 -31.43 6.52
N LYS A 242 0.60 -30.85 5.52
CA LYS A 242 1.51 -31.55 4.58
C LYS A 242 2.02 -30.60 3.49
N ILE A 243 3.34 -30.43 3.47
CA ILE A 243 4.14 -29.73 2.47
C ILE A 243 4.47 -30.73 1.36
N GLU A 244 4.27 -30.35 0.09
CA GLU A 244 5.05 -30.91 -1.02
C GLU A 244 5.55 -29.78 -1.93
N GLU A 245 6.87 -29.77 -2.14
CA GLU A 245 7.64 -28.87 -2.98
C GLU A 245 7.48 -29.20 -4.46
N ILE A 246 7.35 -28.18 -5.32
CA ILE A 246 7.64 -28.33 -6.75
C ILE A 246 8.58 -27.19 -7.19
N LYS A 247 9.80 -27.59 -7.59
CA LYS A 247 10.81 -26.76 -8.24
C LYS A 247 10.42 -26.47 -9.68
N VAL A 248 10.56 -25.22 -10.13
CA VAL A 248 10.60 -24.87 -11.55
C VAL A 248 11.84 -24.02 -11.81
N VAL A 249 12.62 -24.47 -12.78
CA VAL A 249 13.89 -23.89 -13.27
C VAL A 249 13.57 -22.68 -14.15
N ILE A 250 14.18 -21.52 -13.88
CA ILE A 250 14.10 -20.32 -14.71
C ILE A 250 15.40 -20.21 -15.52
N SER A 251 15.29 -20.04 -16.84
CA SER A 251 16.42 -19.78 -17.74
C SER A 251 16.79 -18.29 -17.73
N GLU A 252 18.05 -18.00 -17.40
CA GLU A 252 18.64 -16.66 -17.17
C GLU A 252 18.76 -15.75 -18.42
N GLU A 253 18.33 -16.21 -19.60
CA GLU A 253 18.53 -15.48 -20.86
C GLU A 253 17.54 -14.34 -21.13
N GLN A 254 16.43 -14.23 -20.38
CA GLN A 254 15.41 -13.19 -20.62
C GLN A 254 15.61 -11.89 -19.84
N GLU A 255 16.41 -11.89 -18.76
CA GLU A 255 16.69 -10.68 -17.95
C GLU A 255 17.68 -9.73 -18.63
N SER A 256 18.72 -10.28 -19.29
CA SER A 256 19.77 -9.46 -19.95
C SER A 256 19.24 -8.57 -21.08
N ILE A 257 18.23 -9.04 -21.83
CA ILE A 257 17.72 -8.32 -23.01
C ILE A 257 16.84 -7.12 -22.61
N LEU A 258 16.25 -7.14 -21.40
CA LEU A 258 15.43 -6.05 -20.88
C LEU A 258 16.27 -4.93 -20.25
N GLU A 259 17.35 -5.29 -19.54
CA GLU A 259 18.27 -4.33 -18.94
C GLU A 259 18.96 -3.47 -20.02
N ASP A 260 19.42 -4.10 -21.11
CA ASP A 260 20.08 -3.39 -22.22
C ASP A 260 19.14 -2.41 -22.95
N LYS A 261 17.84 -2.74 -23.05
CA LYS A 261 16.83 -1.84 -23.63
C LYS A 261 16.49 -0.64 -22.75
N ILE A 262 16.54 -0.80 -21.43
CA ILE A 262 16.28 0.28 -20.47
C ILE A 262 17.46 1.25 -20.43
N VAL A 263 18.71 0.76 -20.46
CA VAL A 263 19.91 1.60 -20.53
C VAL A 263 19.95 2.41 -21.83
N ALA A 264 19.56 1.80 -22.97
CA ALA A 264 19.48 2.52 -24.25
C ALA A 264 18.40 3.61 -24.30
N LEU A 265 17.28 3.43 -23.57
CA LEU A 265 16.22 4.44 -23.47
C LEU A 265 16.59 5.59 -22.52
N LEU A 266 17.37 5.32 -21.48
CA LEU A 266 17.84 6.35 -20.55
C LEU A 266 18.95 7.21 -21.16
N LEU A 267 19.84 6.64 -21.98
CA LEU A 267 20.94 7.39 -22.62
C LEU A 267 20.50 8.23 -23.84
N ASN A 268 19.35 7.94 -24.44
CA ASN A 268 18.84 8.70 -25.59
C ASN A 268 18.00 9.93 -25.23
N ASN A 269 17.56 10.05 -23.97
CA ASN A 269 16.76 11.20 -23.52
C ASN A 269 17.61 12.44 -23.14
N ASP A 270 18.92 12.30 -22.97
CA ASP A 270 19.81 13.43 -22.63
C ASP A 270 20.25 14.25 -23.86
N ASN A 271 19.86 13.86 -25.09
CA ASN A 271 20.27 14.53 -26.33
C ASN A 271 19.14 15.26 -27.09
N GLN A 272 17.97 15.51 -26.47
CA GLN A 272 16.87 16.24 -27.13
C GLN A 272 16.46 17.56 -26.47
N GLU A 273 17.21 18.07 -25.49
CA GLU A 273 17.07 19.45 -24.98
C GLU A 273 18.24 20.36 -25.41
N THR A 274 18.54 20.42 -26.71
CA THR A 274 19.15 21.61 -27.33
C THR A 274 18.82 21.59 -28.82
N GLU A 275 17.72 22.24 -29.20
CA GLU A 275 17.63 23.13 -30.37
C GLU A 275 16.17 23.60 -30.56
N LEU A 276 16.03 24.93 -30.59
CA LEU A 276 14.89 25.79 -30.96
C LEU A 276 13.83 26.11 -29.89
#